data_AF-A0A9W9DJZ4-F1
#
_entry.id   AF-A0A9W9DJZ4-F1
#
_cell.length_a   1.000
_cell.length_b   1.000
_cell.length_c   1.000
_cell.angle_alpha   90.00
_cell.angle_beta   90.00
_cell.angle_gamma   90.00
#
_symmetry.space_group_name_H-M   'P 1'
#
loop_
_entity.id
_entity.type
_entity.pdbx_description
1 polymer ?
#
loop_
_entity_poly.entity_id
_entity_poly.type
_entity_poly.pdbx_seq_one_letter_code
_entity_poly.pdbx_strand_id
1 'polypeptide(L)'
;MAGYTFSTSDGKTYKRNLHGFEALCNTYALHDFLLSLTGSIEVQLRDEDGTAVLKETLISLLRTAWIVLRHRVPAVALRTTYHPEDGSWTALYDVPTGSDDIDIWVDQTLVWRETKIDCLEHDLDEKWEFTHGEYPLRLIVSPIEISAGRYMISLSGPHGMFDGRMSMILLNELVGFLNDQISKTQRLDVTASRWGEETARLASTGAVLTGLDMDSVPEPVAPLENEIFAPFLPPSVENKVRTHNVTLRLVVFDDARTSALRRKCREHHTTVTVVVDAIFALAHTETVLANAAVIGGAHYASTIEAYTKATHWFMPLSCKDQRSSWPSSSSIDHPKGTTLFGVDGYFLQTKMDTIRKAIGFSVDKKSFKPCDDEFFWGSVIPDMAAAHAAPRKDLAAYVQREREKQAICQSFHPSLMMDRVPIASSIGYIEGLGLFTKYTSSSSTFVKFDGKLNCSLLAAAEWNSPSEMDRIESSLRKWFDIMVGIKQLP
;
A
#
# COMPACT_ATOMS: atom_id res chain seq x y z
N MET A 1 -15.22 -22.99 4.94
CA MET A 1 -14.95 -21.83 5.84
C MET A 1 -14.02 -22.12 7.02
N ALA A 2 -14.11 -23.28 7.70
CA ALA A 2 -13.35 -23.55 8.94
C ALA A 2 -11.83 -23.37 8.84
N GLY A 3 -11.21 -23.77 7.71
CA GLY A 3 -9.76 -23.64 7.50
C GLY A 3 -9.22 -22.20 7.45
N TYR A 4 -10.08 -21.19 7.28
CA TYR A 4 -9.70 -19.78 7.15
C TYR A 4 -9.94 -18.97 8.43
N THR A 5 -10.33 -19.65 9.51
CA THR A 5 -10.43 -19.09 10.86
C THR A 5 -9.35 -19.71 11.72
N PHE A 6 -8.74 -18.91 12.60
CA PHE A 6 -7.73 -19.43 13.51
C PHE A 6 -8.33 -20.51 14.41
N SER A 7 -7.64 -21.64 14.48
CA SER A 7 -7.99 -22.76 15.34
C SER A 7 -6.73 -23.36 15.96
N THR A 8 -6.89 -24.00 17.11
CA THR A 8 -5.80 -24.65 17.84
C THR A 8 -6.26 -26.02 18.34
N SER A 9 -5.35 -26.99 18.38
CA SER A 9 -5.58 -28.31 18.98
C SER A 9 -4.95 -28.45 20.36
N ASP A 10 -4.01 -27.58 20.72
CA ASP A 10 -3.19 -27.67 21.93
C ASP A 10 -3.29 -26.42 22.84
N GLY A 11 -4.01 -25.40 22.39
CA GLY A 11 -4.13 -24.11 23.09
C GLY A 11 -2.89 -23.23 22.98
N LYS A 12 -1.86 -23.65 22.22
CA LYS A 12 -0.56 -22.97 22.12
C LYS A 12 -0.31 -22.42 20.72
N THR A 13 -0.48 -23.26 19.70
CA THR A 13 -0.30 -22.87 18.31
C THR A 13 -1.65 -22.73 17.64
N TYR A 14 -1.92 -21.55 17.12
CA TYR A 14 -3.12 -21.22 16.36
C TYR A 14 -2.75 -21.17 14.89
N LYS A 15 -3.60 -21.76 14.04
CA LYS A 15 -3.37 -21.80 12.60
C LYS A 15 -4.63 -21.45 11.81
N ARG A 16 -4.43 -20.78 10.68
CA ARG A 16 -5.42 -20.67 9.59
C ARG A 16 -4.71 -20.68 8.25
N ASN A 17 -5.43 -21.05 7.20
CA ASN A 17 -4.98 -20.81 5.85
C ASN A 17 -5.17 -19.34 5.48
N LEU A 18 -4.26 -18.81 4.68
CA LEU A 18 -4.48 -17.55 3.98
C LEU A 18 -5.53 -17.75 2.89
N HIS A 19 -6.21 -16.69 2.47
CA HIS A 19 -7.22 -16.77 1.42
C HIS A 19 -7.19 -15.53 0.52
N GLY A 20 -7.50 -15.74 -0.76
CA GLY A 20 -7.80 -14.67 -1.70
C GLY A 20 -6.64 -13.71 -1.87
N PHE A 21 -6.88 -12.41 -1.68
CA PHE A 21 -5.86 -11.41 -1.98
C PHE A 21 -4.67 -11.45 -1.01
N GLU A 22 -4.89 -11.86 0.24
CA GLU A 22 -3.83 -12.09 1.21
C GLU A 22 -2.90 -13.22 0.75
N ALA A 23 -3.44 -14.33 0.24
CA ALA A 23 -2.65 -15.44 -0.29
C ALA A 23 -1.91 -15.03 -1.58
N LEU A 24 -2.60 -14.34 -2.50
CA LEU A 24 -2.02 -13.84 -3.76
C LEU A 24 -0.84 -12.89 -3.47
N CYS A 25 -1.05 -11.95 -2.52
CA CYS A 25 -0.06 -11.19 -1.75
C CYS A 25 1.28 -11.91 -1.56
N ASN A 26 1.20 -13.00 -0.81
CA ASN A 26 2.36 -13.78 -0.40
C ASN A 26 2.95 -14.57 -1.58
N THR A 27 2.12 -15.09 -2.48
CA THR A 27 2.58 -15.77 -3.70
C THR A 27 3.40 -14.82 -4.59
N TYR A 28 3.01 -13.55 -4.74
CA TYR A 28 3.82 -12.57 -5.46
C TYR A 28 5.20 -12.39 -4.80
N ALA A 29 5.23 -12.28 -3.47
CA ALA A 29 6.47 -12.04 -2.74
C ALA A 29 7.49 -13.19 -2.84
N LEU A 30 7.07 -14.41 -3.21
CA LEU A 30 7.99 -15.51 -3.55
C LEU A 30 8.94 -15.17 -4.71
N HIS A 31 8.48 -14.29 -5.60
CA HIS A 31 9.21 -13.90 -6.80
C HIS A 31 9.91 -12.57 -6.55
N ASP A 32 11.04 -12.65 -5.84
CA ASP A 32 11.93 -11.52 -5.59
C ASP A 32 11.33 -10.40 -4.72
N PHE A 33 10.51 -10.74 -3.73
CA PHE A 33 9.82 -9.77 -2.87
C PHE A 33 8.91 -8.80 -3.68
N LEU A 34 8.42 -9.25 -4.84
CA LEU A 34 7.41 -8.50 -5.60
C LEU A 34 6.18 -8.27 -4.72
N LEU A 35 5.67 -7.02 -4.72
CA LEU A 35 4.59 -6.64 -3.81
C LEU A 35 4.96 -6.91 -2.34
N SER A 36 6.21 -6.68 -1.96
CA SER A 36 6.53 -6.34 -0.57
C SER A 36 6.03 -4.94 -0.28
N LEU A 37 5.66 -4.70 0.97
CA LEU A 37 5.20 -3.40 1.44
C LEU A 37 6.15 -2.95 2.54
N THR A 38 6.53 -1.67 2.48
CA THR A 38 7.10 -0.96 3.61
C THR A 38 6.19 0.23 3.96
N GLY A 39 5.73 0.28 5.21
CA GLY A 39 5.09 1.47 5.79
C GLY A 39 6.06 2.17 6.72
N SER A 40 6.32 3.45 6.51
CA SER A 40 7.35 4.19 7.25
C SER A 40 6.85 5.50 7.83
N ILE A 41 7.44 5.89 8.95
CA ILE A 41 7.30 7.21 9.54
C ILE A 41 8.67 7.76 9.95
N GLU A 42 8.88 9.05 9.70
CA GLU A 42 9.97 9.78 10.32
C GLU A 42 9.49 10.34 11.67
N VAL A 43 10.25 10.09 12.72
CA VAL A 43 9.99 10.61 14.07
C VAL A 43 11.18 11.42 14.58
N GLN A 44 10.87 12.44 15.38
CA GLN A 44 11.85 13.13 16.22
C GLN A 44 11.50 12.86 17.68
N LEU A 45 12.38 12.17 18.39
CA LEU A 45 12.15 11.71 19.76
C LEU A 45 13.00 12.52 20.73
N ARG A 46 12.33 13.27 21.61
CA ARG A 46 12.95 14.11 22.63
C ARG A 46 12.29 13.83 23.98
N ASP A 47 13.07 13.91 25.05
CA ASP A 47 12.55 13.85 26.41
C ASP A 47 11.86 15.16 26.83
N GLU A 48 11.38 15.21 28.07
CA GLU A 48 10.67 16.35 28.66
C GLU A 48 11.51 17.65 28.64
N ASP A 49 12.84 17.54 28.66
CA ASP A 49 13.77 18.67 28.61
C ASP A 49 14.10 19.09 27.16
N GLY A 50 13.52 18.41 26.17
CA GLY A 50 13.81 18.62 24.75
C GLY A 50 15.13 17.99 24.30
N THR A 51 15.77 17.15 25.12
CA THR A 51 17.01 16.45 24.78
C THR A 51 16.70 15.24 23.91
N ALA A 52 17.54 14.98 22.91
CA ALA A 52 17.37 13.81 22.04
C ALA A 52 17.47 12.52 22.87
N VAL A 53 16.53 11.59 22.67
CA VAL A 53 16.55 10.29 23.34
C VAL A 53 17.76 9.49 22.85
N LEU A 54 18.58 8.99 23.79
CA LEU A 54 19.76 8.17 23.49
C LEU A 54 19.38 6.87 22.76
N LYS A 55 20.26 6.39 21.86
CA LYS A 55 20.04 5.16 21.06
C LYS A 55 19.69 3.97 21.95
N GLU A 56 20.44 3.73 23.02
CA GLU A 56 20.27 2.59 23.92
C GLU A 56 18.94 2.68 24.68
N THR A 57 18.53 3.90 25.05
CA THR A 57 17.23 4.15 25.67
C THR A 57 16.11 3.88 24.67
N LEU A 58 16.24 4.38 23.44
CA LEU A 58 15.26 4.16 22.38
C LEU A 58 15.08 2.66 22.05
N ILE A 59 16.17 1.89 21.97
CA ILE A 59 16.12 0.43 21.75
C ILE A 59 15.28 -0.24 22.84
N SER A 60 15.51 0.09 24.10
CA SER A 60 14.74 -0.46 25.23
C SER A 60 13.26 -0.08 25.19
N LEU A 61 12.96 1.18 24.86
CA LEU A 61 11.60 1.69 24.73
C LEU A 61 10.84 1.04 23.56
N LEU A 62 11.50 0.87 22.43
CA LEU A 62 10.96 0.19 21.25
C LEU A 62 10.71 -1.28 21.51
N ARG A 63 11.65 -1.99 22.15
CA ARG A 63 11.45 -3.38 22.58
C ARG A 63 10.17 -3.50 23.40
N THR A 64 10.01 -2.65 24.41
CA THR A 64 8.82 -2.63 25.28
C THR A 64 7.55 -2.34 24.48
N ALA A 65 7.55 -1.30 23.65
CA ALA A 65 6.41 -0.91 22.83
C ALA A 65 6.02 -2.01 21.82
N TRP A 66 6.99 -2.69 21.23
CA TRP A 66 6.80 -3.76 20.26
C TRP A 66 6.16 -4.99 20.92
N ILE A 67 6.62 -5.38 22.11
CA ILE A 67 6.01 -6.49 22.87
C ILE A 67 4.56 -6.18 23.26
N VAL A 68 4.29 -4.96 23.74
CA VAL A 68 2.92 -4.52 24.07
C VAL A 68 2.04 -4.51 22.82
N LEU A 69 2.57 -4.05 21.69
CA LEU A 69 1.85 -4.08 20.42
C LEU A 69 1.55 -5.51 19.96
N ARG A 70 2.45 -6.49 20.15
CA ARG A 70 2.17 -7.91 19.89
C ARG A 70 1.02 -8.43 20.75
N HIS A 71 0.98 -8.10 22.04
CA HIS A 71 -0.16 -8.51 22.88
C HIS A 71 -1.47 -7.86 22.41
N ARG A 72 -1.44 -6.60 21.99
CA ARG A 72 -2.64 -5.92 21.47
C ARG A 72 -3.06 -6.44 20.10
N VAL A 73 -2.13 -6.66 19.19
CA VAL A 73 -2.35 -7.07 17.80
C VAL A 73 -1.47 -8.28 17.50
N PRO A 74 -1.87 -9.50 17.94
CA PRO A 74 -1.03 -10.70 17.81
C PRO A 74 -0.66 -11.04 16.37
N ALA A 75 -1.42 -10.52 15.40
CA ALA A 75 -1.15 -10.72 14.00
C ALA A 75 0.23 -10.15 13.53
N VAL A 76 0.85 -9.24 14.28
CA VAL A 76 2.23 -8.77 13.96
C VAL A 76 3.29 -9.84 14.19
N ALA A 77 2.95 -10.91 14.92
CA ALA A 77 3.83 -12.04 15.20
C ALA A 77 3.33 -13.33 14.53
N LEU A 78 2.60 -13.21 13.42
CA LEU A 78 2.30 -14.39 12.59
C LEU A 78 3.59 -14.93 11.98
N ARG A 79 3.63 -16.24 11.80
CA ARG A 79 4.61 -16.95 10.97
C ARG A 79 3.89 -17.49 9.76
N THR A 80 4.59 -17.64 8.64
CA THR A 80 3.99 -18.13 7.39
C THR A 80 4.67 -19.39 6.89
N THR A 81 3.88 -20.31 6.34
CA THR A 81 4.38 -21.51 5.66
C THR A 81 3.73 -21.59 4.28
N TYR A 82 4.55 -21.80 3.25
CA TYR A 82 4.11 -22.05 1.89
C TYR A 82 4.10 -23.56 1.62
N HIS A 83 3.02 -24.05 1.03
CA HIS A 83 2.81 -25.46 0.69
C HIS A 83 2.90 -25.62 -0.83
N PRO A 84 4.08 -25.96 -1.39
CA PRO A 84 4.28 -25.99 -2.83
C PRO A 84 3.44 -27.04 -3.56
N GLU A 85 2.96 -28.07 -2.87
CA GLU A 85 2.14 -29.14 -3.43
C GLU A 85 0.78 -28.65 -3.97
N ASP A 86 0.20 -27.63 -3.35
CA ASP A 86 -1.11 -27.09 -3.70
C ASP A 86 -1.12 -25.55 -3.85
N GLY A 87 0.03 -24.91 -3.71
CA GLY A 87 0.21 -23.46 -3.79
C GLY A 87 -0.46 -22.70 -2.65
N SER A 88 -0.80 -23.36 -1.55
CA SER A 88 -1.49 -22.75 -0.41
C SER A 88 -0.52 -22.16 0.61
N TRP A 89 -1.06 -21.34 1.51
CA TRP A 89 -0.33 -20.70 2.59
C TRP A 89 -1.03 -20.91 3.92
N THR A 90 -0.24 -21.13 4.97
CA THR A 90 -0.72 -21.17 6.36
C THR A 90 -0.09 -20.04 7.16
N ALA A 91 -0.92 -19.30 7.90
CA ALA A 91 -0.49 -18.44 8.99
C ALA A 91 -0.53 -19.20 10.33
N LEU A 92 0.53 -19.03 11.11
CA LEU A 92 0.72 -19.63 12.41
C LEU A 92 0.90 -18.53 13.46
N TYR A 93 0.36 -18.73 14.65
CA TYR A 93 0.63 -17.89 15.82
C TYR A 93 0.92 -18.76 17.02
N ASP A 94 2.02 -18.51 17.71
CA ASP A 94 2.35 -19.20 18.95
C ASP A 94 2.20 -18.26 20.14
N VAL A 95 1.45 -18.72 21.15
CA VAL A 95 1.37 -18.07 22.45
C VAL A 95 2.74 -18.21 23.15
N PRO A 96 3.41 -17.11 23.52
CA PRO A 96 4.65 -17.18 24.28
C PRO A 96 4.47 -17.95 25.59
N THR A 97 5.38 -18.87 25.88
CA THR A 97 5.38 -19.64 27.13
C THR A 97 6.20 -18.99 28.24
N GLY A 98 7.05 -18.01 27.90
CA GLY A 98 7.89 -17.27 28.84
C GLY A 98 8.62 -16.11 28.18
N SER A 99 9.52 -15.46 28.92
CA SER A 99 10.35 -14.36 28.45
C SER A 99 11.23 -14.75 27.26
N ASP A 100 11.76 -15.98 27.26
CA ASP A 100 12.72 -16.43 26.23
C ASP A 100 12.07 -16.45 24.84
N ASP A 101 10.81 -16.89 24.74
CA ASP A 101 10.05 -16.87 23.47
C ASP A 101 9.77 -15.44 22.98
N ILE A 102 9.57 -14.50 23.92
CA ILE A 102 9.36 -13.09 23.61
C ILE A 102 10.67 -12.48 23.11
N ASP A 103 11.77 -12.78 23.79
CA ASP A 103 13.10 -12.28 23.47
C ASP A 103 13.56 -12.77 22.10
N ILE A 104 13.37 -14.06 21.79
CA ILE A 104 13.63 -14.64 20.46
C ILE A 104 12.83 -13.91 19.38
N TRP A 105 11.53 -13.67 19.62
CA TRP A 105 10.70 -12.97 18.65
C TRP A 105 11.15 -11.51 18.44
N VAL A 106 11.48 -10.78 19.51
CA VAL A 106 12.00 -9.41 19.38
C VAL A 106 13.30 -9.42 18.58
N ASP A 107 14.23 -10.31 18.90
CA ASP A 107 15.54 -10.34 18.26
C ASP A 107 15.44 -10.69 16.76
N GLN A 108 14.40 -11.42 16.35
CA GLN A 108 14.14 -11.75 14.94
C GLN A 108 13.35 -10.67 14.19
N THR A 109 12.58 -9.82 14.88
CA THR A 109 11.62 -8.90 14.24
C THR A 109 11.94 -7.42 14.44
N LEU A 110 12.66 -7.04 15.49
CA LEU A 110 13.14 -5.67 15.71
C LEU A 110 14.56 -5.52 15.15
N VAL A 111 14.67 -4.94 13.96
CA VAL A 111 15.94 -4.75 13.26
C VAL A 111 16.43 -3.32 13.46
N TRP A 112 17.60 -3.19 14.07
CA TRP A 112 18.30 -1.91 14.17
C TRP A 112 19.33 -1.79 13.05
N ARG A 113 19.23 -0.73 12.23
CA ARG A 113 20.23 -0.43 11.20
C ARG A 113 21.26 0.56 11.71
N GLU A 114 22.51 0.33 11.34
CA GLU A 114 23.62 1.25 11.71
C GLU A 114 23.76 2.41 10.74
N THR A 115 23.29 2.25 9.49
CA THR A 115 23.35 3.27 8.46
C THR A 115 22.00 3.97 8.29
N LYS A 116 22.07 5.24 7.91
CA LYS A 116 20.91 5.96 7.40
C LYS A 116 20.47 5.29 6.11
N ILE A 117 19.20 4.93 6.06
CA ILE A 117 18.51 4.49 4.87
C ILE A 117 17.26 5.36 4.75
N ASP A 118 17.10 5.99 3.59
CA ASP A 118 15.89 6.75 3.33
C ASP A 118 14.68 5.81 3.10
N CYS A 119 13.46 6.35 3.17
CA CYS A 119 12.26 5.53 2.95
C CYS A 119 12.18 4.95 1.53
N LEU A 120 13.04 5.37 0.60
CA LEU A 120 13.06 4.94 -0.80
C LEU A 120 14.11 3.84 -1.06
N GLU A 121 15.13 3.77 -0.24
CA GLU A 121 16.21 2.78 -0.25
C GLU A 121 15.85 1.53 0.56
N HIS A 122 14.78 1.59 1.37
CA HIS A 122 14.39 0.54 2.31
C HIS A 122 14.05 -0.83 1.66
N ASP A 123 13.65 -0.84 0.38
CA ASP A 123 12.95 -1.98 -0.22
C ASP A 123 13.82 -3.01 -0.97
N LEU A 124 15.15 -2.85 -1.07
CA LEU A 124 15.90 -3.60 -2.10
C LEU A 124 16.98 -4.59 -1.65
N ASP A 125 17.65 -4.36 -0.52
CA ASP A 125 18.88 -5.12 -0.21
C ASP A 125 18.71 -6.21 0.86
N GLU A 126 17.73 -6.08 1.75
CA GLU A 126 17.51 -7.03 2.85
C GLU A 126 16.28 -7.89 2.60
N LYS A 127 16.45 -9.00 1.86
CA LYS A 127 15.43 -10.05 1.70
C LYS A 127 15.60 -11.10 2.79
N TRP A 128 14.49 -11.63 3.29
CA TRP A 128 14.50 -12.73 4.27
C TRP A 128 13.51 -13.82 3.91
N GLU A 129 13.74 -15.00 4.46
CA GLU A 129 12.87 -16.15 4.28
C GLU A 129 11.59 -16.00 5.12
N PHE A 130 10.45 -16.40 4.56
CA PHE A 130 9.15 -16.36 5.22
C PHE A 130 8.24 -17.53 4.83
N THR A 131 8.81 -18.59 4.26
CA THR A 131 8.08 -19.70 3.64
C THR A 131 8.08 -20.97 4.48
N HIS A 132 8.89 -21.06 5.54
CA HIS A 132 9.08 -22.26 6.35
C HIS A 132 8.78 -22.04 7.84
N GLY A 133 7.95 -21.03 8.14
CA GLY A 133 7.51 -20.72 9.49
C GLY A 133 8.31 -19.61 10.15
N GLU A 134 8.95 -18.73 9.37
CA GLU A 134 9.58 -17.51 9.87
C GLU A 134 8.57 -16.36 10.02
N TYR A 135 8.98 -15.29 10.70
CA TYR A 135 8.21 -14.06 10.83
C TYR A 135 8.33 -13.20 9.56
N PRO A 136 7.25 -12.99 8.81
CA PRO A 136 7.28 -12.22 7.58
C PRO A 136 7.31 -10.71 7.83
N LEU A 137 6.83 -10.24 8.99
CA LEU A 137 6.78 -8.81 9.34
C LEU A 137 7.94 -8.44 10.26
N ARG A 138 8.66 -7.37 9.90
CA ARG A 138 9.74 -6.79 10.70
C ARG A 138 9.47 -5.32 11.01
N LEU A 139 9.88 -4.89 12.20
CA LEU A 139 10.00 -3.51 12.63
C LEU A 139 11.45 -3.08 12.45
N ILE A 140 11.70 -2.14 11.54
CA ILE A 140 13.04 -1.69 11.17
C ILE A 140 13.22 -0.24 11.62
N VAL A 141 14.36 0.03 12.25
CA VAL A 141 14.70 1.36 12.77
C VAL A 141 16.01 1.81 12.16
N SER A 142 16.00 2.96 11.49
CA SER A 142 17.18 3.53 10.85
C SER A 142 17.46 4.94 11.38
N PRO A 143 18.70 5.28 11.76
CA PRO A 143 19.05 6.62 12.18
C PRO A 143 18.98 7.60 11.01
N ILE A 144 18.30 8.74 11.17
CA ILE A 144 18.34 9.84 10.20
C ILE A 144 19.35 10.89 10.66
N GLU A 145 19.22 11.32 11.91
CA GLU A 145 20.09 12.31 12.56
C GLU A 145 20.05 12.08 14.09
N ILE A 146 20.99 11.27 14.57
CA ILE A 146 21.03 10.79 15.98
C ILE A 146 21.12 11.96 16.96
N SER A 147 21.93 12.98 16.66
CA SER A 147 22.09 14.18 17.50
C SER A 147 20.80 14.97 17.67
N ALA A 148 19.88 14.87 16.70
CA ALA A 148 18.57 15.51 16.74
C ALA A 148 17.45 14.57 17.22
N GLY A 149 17.78 13.31 17.57
CA GLY A 149 16.82 12.28 17.93
C GLY A 149 15.91 11.87 16.78
N ARG A 150 16.37 11.99 15.52
CA ARG A 150 15.56 11.68 14.33
C ARG A 150 15.82 10.27 13.82
N TYR A 151 14.74 9.51 13.69
CA TYR A 151 14.77 8.11 13.26
C TYR A 151 13.67 7.85 12.24
N MET A 152 13.95 6.94 11.30
CA MET A 152 12.94 6.31 10.46
C MET A 152 12.49 5.03 11.16
N ILE A 153 11.19 4.86 11.37
CA ILE A 153 10.59 3.63 11.89
C ILE A 153 9.70 3.05 10.80
N SER A 154 9.99 1.81 10.40
CA SER A 154 9.36 1.13 9.27
C SER A 154 8.80 -0.23 9.67
N LEU A 155 7.62 -0.56 9.16
CA LEU A 155 7.10 -1.93 9.11
C LEU A 155 7.30 -2.48 7.71
N SER A 156 7.87 -3.67 7.58
CA SER A 156 8.20 -4.24 6.27
C SER A 156 7.96 -5.74 6.22
N GLY A 157 7.48 -6.23 5.08
CA GLY A 157 7.19 -7.63 4.83
C GLY A 157 6.38 -7.83 3.54
N PRO A 158 6.02 -9.08 3.20
CA PRO A 158 5.09 -9.39 2.11
C PRO A 158 3.78 -8.62 2.26
N HIS A 159 3.27 -8.01 1.18
CA HIS A 159 2.07 -7.19 1.27
C HIS A 159 0.85 -7.98 1.75
N GLY A 160 0.78 -9.29 1.49
CA GLY A 160 -0.30 -10.13 2.03
C GLY A 160 -0.36 -10.16 3.56
N MET A 161 0.73 -9.85 4.27
CA MET A 161 0.75 -9.86 5.74
C MET A 161 0.22 -8.59 6.37
N PHE A 162 0.20 -7.47 5.64
CA PHE A 162 -0.38 -6.22 6.09
C PHE A 162 -0.59 -5.25 4.92
N ASP A 163 -1.66 -4.46 4.96
CA ASP A 163 -1.88 -3.41 3.98
C ASP A 163 -1.36 -2.03 4.42
N GLY A 164 -1.31 -1.10 3.47
CA GLY A 164 -0.80 0.25 3.71
C GLY A 164 -1.55 0.99 4.81
N ARG A 165 -2.87 0.78 4.95
CA ARG A 165 -3.65 1.41 6.03
C ARG A 165 -3.31 0.80 7.38
N MET A 166 -3.18 -0.52 7.46
CA MET A 166 -2.77 -1.17 8.69
C MET A 166 -1.37 -0.76 9.12
N SER A 167 -0.43 -0.58 8.19
CA SER A 167 0.92 -0.12 8.52
C SER A 167 0.89 1.20 9.29
N MET A 168 0.05 2.16 8.86
CA MET A 168 -0.10 3.45 9.53
C MET A 168 -0.83 3.34 10.87
N ILE A 169 -1.81 2.45 11.00
CA ILE A 169 -2.50 2.18 12.28
C ILE A 169 -1.51 1.63 13.30
N LEU A 170 -0.72 0.62 12.93
CA LEU A 170 0.27 -0.01 13.79
C LEU A 170 1.37 0.99 14.20
N LEU A 171 1.86 1.79 13.26
CA LEU A 171 2.86 2.83 13.54
C LEU A 171 2.29 3.93 14.45
N ASN A 172 1.02 4.31 14.29
CA ASN A 172 0.36 5.27 15.18
C ASN A 172 0.29 4.76 16.63
N GLU A 173 -0.06 3.49 16.82
CA GLU A 173 -0.05 2.86 18.15
C GLU A 173 1.36 2.77 18.72
N LEU A 174 2.33 2.33 17.91
CA LEU A 174 3.73 2.21 18.34
C LEU A 174 4.29 3.56 18.79
N VAL A 175 4.08 4.63 18.01
CA VAL A 175 4.51 5.98 18.40
C VAL A 175 3.77 6.45 19.65
N GLY A 176 2.51 6.05 19.82
CA GLY A 176 1.79 6.30 21.06
C GLY A 176 2.47 5.71 22.28
N PHE A 177 2.78 4.41 22.24
CA PHE A 177 3.51 3.73 23.28
C PHE A 177 4.89 4.32 23.54
N LEU A 178 5.60 4.76 22.51
CA LEU A 178 6.89 5.46 22.68
C LEU A 178 6.70 6.81 23.38
N ASN A 179 5.75 7.62 22.91
CA ASN A 179 5.46 8.93 23.47
C ASN A 179 5.09 8.83 24.95
N ASP A 180 4.27 7.85 25.33
CA ASP A 180 3.80 7.70 26.69
C ASP A 180 4.90 7.28 27.66
N GLN A 181 5.83 6.43 27.19
CA GLN A 181 7.00 6.04 27.96
C GLN A 181 8.02 7.19 28.09
N ILE A 182 8.30 7.91 27.00
CA ILE A 182 9.25 9.04 26.98
C ILE A 182 8.74 10.17 27.88
N SER A 183 7.44 10.49 27.79
CA SER A 183 6.78 11.52 28.59
C SER A 183 6.41 11.07 30.00
N LYS A 184 6.70 9.81 30.35
CA LYS A 184 6.35 9.16 31.63
C LYS A 184 4.86 9.29 32.00
N THR A 185 3.98 9.47 31.02
CA THR A 185 2.52 9.57 31.23
C THR A 185 1.91 8.20 31.49
N GLN A 186 2.49 7.14 30.95
CA GLN A 186 2.09 5.77 31.19
C GLN A 186 3.31 4.85 31.25
N ARG A 187 3.42 4.07 32.33
CA ARG A 187 4.38 2.98 32.41
C ARG A 187 3.81 1.77 31.66
N LEU A 188 4.50 1.34 30.62
CA LEU A 188 4.20 0.06 29.97
C LEU A 188 4.84 -1.06 30.80
N ASP A 189 4.05 -2.02 31.22
CA ASP A 189 4.51 -3.18 31.96
C ASP A 189 4.30 -4.45 31.13
N VAL A 190 5.38 -4.94 30.52
CA VAL A 190 5.37 -6.18 29.74
C VAL A 190 4.98 -7.37 30.61
N THR A 191 5.36 -7.37 31.89
CA THR A 191 5.10 -8.48 32.82
C THR A 191 3.62 -8.59 33.21
N ALA A 192 2.85 -7.52 33.02
CA ALA A 192 1.40 -7.52 33.21
C ALA A 192 0.64 -8.18 32.04
N SER A 193 1.32 -8.48 30.93
CA SER A 193 0.70 -9.11 29.75
C SER A 193 0.31 -10.55 30.05
N ARG A 194 -0.98 -10.83 30.02
CA ARG A 194 -1.52 -12.19 30.16
C ARG A 194 -1.52 -12.88 28.80
N TRP A 195 -0.40 -13.53 28.48
CA TRP A 195 -0.25 -14.29 27.25
C TRP A 195 -1.29 -15.42 27.15
N GLY A 196 -1.82 -15.62 25.95
CA GLY A 196 -2.97 -16.47 25.66
C GLY A 196 -4.27 -15.68 25.52
N GLU A 197 -4.48 -14.60 26.30
CA GLU A 197 -5.69 -13.75 26.17
C GLU A 197 -5.72 -12.98 24.85
N GLU A 198 -4.57 -12.71 24.24
CA GLU A 198 -4.48 -12.04 22.96
C GLU A 198 -5.01 -12.86 21.79
N THR A 199 -5.04 -14.19 21.92
CA THR A 199 -5.48 -15.09 20.83
C THR A 199 -6.91 -14.81 20.38
N ALA A 200 -7.75 -14.24 21.25
CA ALA A 200 -9.10 -13.78 20.89
C ALA A 200 -9.10 -12.68 19.80
N ARG A 201 -7.99 -11.97 19.61
CA ARG A 201 -7.79 -10.91 18.61
C ARG A 201 -7.20 -11.40 17.29
N LEU A 202 -6.97 -12.71 17.14
CA LEU A 202 -6.56 -13.33 15.88
C LEU A 202 -7.76 -13.39 14.91
N ALA A 203 -7.83 -12.43 14.00
CA ALA A 203 -8.92 -12.33 13.02
C ALA A 203 -8.82 -13.42 11.92
N SER A 204 -9.98 -13.90 11.47
CA SER A 204 -10.11 -14.72 10.26
C SER A 204 -9.75 -13.94 8.99
N THR A 205 -9.66 -14.65 7.86
CA THR A 205 -9.52 -13.98 6.55
C THR A 205 -10.71 -13.06 6.28
N GLY A 206 -10.50 -11.98 5.53
CA GLY A 206 -11.56 -10.99 5.29
C GLY A 206 -12.83 -11.57 4.66
N ALA A 207 -12.72 -12.60 3.81
CA ALA A 207 -13.88 -13.26 3.22
C ALA A 207 -14.79 -13.91 4.27
N VAL A 208 -14.21 -14.54 5.30
CA VAL A 208 -14.97 -15.09 6.44
C VAL A 208 -15.58 -13.98 7.30
N LEU A 209 -14.87 -12.85 7.48
CA LEU A 209 -15.35 -11.72 8.27
C LEU A 209 -16.59 -11.04 7.69
N THR A 210 -16.94 -11.32 6.43
CA THR A 210 -18.21 -10.87 5.83
C THR A 210 -19.44 -11.56 6.40
N GLY A 211 -19.28 -12.75 6.99
CA GLY A 211 -20.38 -13.61 7.43
C GLY A 211 -21.16 -14.29 6.31
N LEU A 212 -20.76 -14.10 5.04
CA LEU A 212 -21.37 -14.76 3.90
C LEU A 212 -20.81 -16.19 3.75
N ASP A 213 -21.65 -17.12 3.32
CA ASP A 213 -21.19 -18.43 2.88
C ASP A 213 -20.54 -18.30 1.50
N MET A 214 -19.21 -18.43 1.47
CA MET A 214 -18.39 -18.23 0.27
C MET A 214 -18.80 -19.14 -0.90
N ASP A 215 -19.29 -20.34 -0.60
CA ASP A 215 -19.71 -21.33 -1.60
C ASP A 215 -21.11 -21.00 -2.16
N SER A 216 -21.88 -20.16 -1.46
CA SER A 216 -23.22 -19.72 -1.88
C SER A 216 -23.21 -18.40 -2.67
N VAL A 217 -22.09 -17.66 -2.66
CA VAL A 217 -21.97 -16.40 -3.40
C VAL A 217 -22.05 -16.71 -4.90
N PRO A 218 -23.03 -16.16 -5.64
CA PRO A 218 -23.19 -16.45 -7.06
C PRO A 218 -21.96 -16.03 -7.85
N GLU A 219 -21.64 -16.82 -8.87
CA GLU A 219 -20.69 -16.42 -9.90
C GLU A 219 -21.18 -15.13 -10.59
N PRO A 220 -20.27 -14.27 -11.06
CA PRO A 220 -20.67 -13.10 -11.81
C PRO A 220 -21.42 -13.54 -13.06
N VAL A 221 -22.57 -12.93 -13.29
CA VAL A 221 -23.22 -13.04 -14.60
C VAL A 221 -22.23 -12.44 -15.60
N ALA A 222 -21.79 -13.25 -16.57
CA ALA A 222 -20.91 -12.78 -17.62
C ALA A 222 -21.49 -11.49 -18.21
N PRO A 223 -20.69 -10.42 -18.38
CA PRO A 223 -21.19 -9.18 -18.93
C PRO A 223 -21.87 -9.47 -20.27
N LEU A 224 -23.07 -8.94 -20.46
CA LEU A 224 -23.76 -8.95 -21.76
C LEU A 224 -22.77 -8.36 -22.79
N GLU A 225 -22.53 -9.05 -23.91
CA GLU A 225 -21.44 -8.88 -24.89
C GLU A 225 -21.33 -7.51 -25.60
N ASN A 226 -21.78 -6.41 -25.00
CA ASN A 226 -22.09 -5.19 -25.73
C ASN A 226 -20.94 -4.17 -25.82
N GLU A 227 -19.82 -4.36 -25.12
CA GLU A 227 -18.67 -3.44 -25.22
C GLU A 227 -17.34 -4.19 -25.39
N ILE A 228 -16.68 -3.98 -26.53
CA ILE A 228 -15.36 -4.54 -26.81
C ILE A 228 -14.34 -3.83 -25.91
N PHE A 229 -13.88 -4.54 -24.89
CA PHE A 229 -12.79 -4.08 -24.04
C PHE A 229 -11.45 -4.29 -24.76
N ALA A 230 -10.77 -3.17 -25.06
CA ALA A 230 -9.42 -3.15 -25.60
C ALA A 230 -8.55 -2.23 -24.73
N PRO A 231 -7.71 -2.78 -23.83
CA PRO A 231 -6.90 -1.99 -22.91
C PRO A 231 -5.73 -1.32 -23.63
N PHE A 232 -5.34 -0.14 -23.16
CA PHE A 232 -4.10 0.52 -23.56
C PHE A 232 -2.89 -0.17 -22.91
N LEU A 233 -2.31 -1.14 -23.65
CA LEU A 233 -1.12 -1.89 -23.26
C LEU A 233 0.01 -1.59 -24.25
N PRO A 234 0.88 -0.59 -23.99
CA PRO A 234 2.01 -0.30 -24.87
C PRO A 234 3.05 -1.44 -24.82
N PRO A 235 3.83 -1.65 -25.89
CA PRO A 235 4.88 -2.65 -25.90
C PRO A 235 5.97 -2.33 -24.85
N SER A 236 6.43 -3.34 -24.12
CA SER A 236 7.54 -3.20 -23.17
C SER A 236 8.89 -3.06 -23.87
N VAL A 237 9.76 -2.23 -23.32
CA VAL A 237 11.19 -2.16 -23.68
C VAL A 237 12.01 -2.57 -22.47
N GLU A 238 12.87 -3.57 -22.64
CA GLU A 238 13.78 -4.00 -21.58
C GLU A 238 14.85 -2.93 -21.32
N ASN A 239 15.00 -2.54 -20.05
CA ASN A 239 16.08 -1.71 -19.58
C ASN A 239 17.32 -2.56 -19.30
N LYS A 240 18.19 -2.63 -20.31
CA LYS A 240 19.44 -3.41 -20.27
C LYS A 240 20.55 -2.81 -19.39
N VAL A 241 20.39 -1.57 -18.94
CA VAL A 241 21.40 -0.85 -18.12
C VAL A 241 20.96 -0.68 -16.67
N ARG A 242 19.94 -1.43 -16.22
CA ARG A 242 19.45 -1.37 -14.84
C ARG A 242 20.54 -1.76 -13.85
N THR A 243 20.56 -1.06 -12.72
CA THR A 243 21.46 -1.31 -11.59
C THR A 243 20.75 -1.83 -10.34
N HIS A 244 19.41 -1.86 -10.36
CA HIS A 244 18.55 -2.24 -9.25
C HIS A 244 17.31 -2.99 -9.79
N ASN A 245 16.51 -3.59 -8.90
CA ASN A 245 15.29 -4.32 -9.29
C ASN A 245 14.05 -3.41 -9.37
N VAL A 246 14.01 -2.33 -8.58
CA VAL A 246 12.91 -1.35 -8.57
C VAL A 246 13.49 0.06 -8.70
N THR A 247 12.79 0.94 -9.39
CA THR A 247 13.03 2.39 -9.36
C THR A 247 11.85 3.06 -8.66
N LEU A 248 12.15 3.89 -7.67
CA LEU A 248 11.17 4.60 -6.85
C LEU A 248 11.35 6.12 -6.97
N ARG A 249 10.23 6.85 -6.94
CA ARG A 249 10.17 8.31 -6.85
C ARG A 249 9.14 8.71 -5.81
N LEU A 250 9.46 9.74 -5.01
CA LEU A 250 8.52 10.33 -4.06
C LEU A 250 8.16 11.75 -4.52
N VAL A 251 6.90 11.94 -4.90
CA VAL A 251 6.36 13.24 -5.27
C VAL A 251 5.64 13.82 -4.05
N VAL A 252 6.30 14.77 -3.39
CA VAL A 252 5.72 15.55 -2.28
C VAL A 252 5.13 16.84 -2.82
N PHE A 253 3.87 17.12 -2.47
CA PHE A 253 3.21 18.40 -2.71
C PHE A 253 3.21 19.23 -1.43
N ASP A 254 3.53 20.52 -1.55
CA ASP A 254 3.49 21.45 -0.42
C ASP A 254 2.05 21.66 0.13
N ASP A 255 1.96 22.29 1.30
CA ASP A 255 0.70 22.51 2.02
C ASP A 255 -0.29 23.36 1.20
N ALA A 256 0.21 24.32 0.44
CA ALA A 256 -0.61 25.22 -0.38
C ALA A 256 -1.25 24.46 -1.53
N ARG A 257 -0.46 23.67 -2.28
CA ARG A 257 -0.91 22.77 -3.34
C ARG A 257 -1.88 21.72 -2.82
N THR A 258 -1.56 21.08 -1.70
CA THR A 258 -2.40 20.07 -1.05
C THR A 258 -3.75 20.67 -0.64
N SER A 259 -3.75 21.86 -0.05
CA SER A 259 -4.96 22.56 0.37
C SER A 259 -5.80 23.04 -0.82
N ALA A 260 -5.15 23.50 -1.90
CA ALA A 260 -5.82 23.90 -3.14
C ALA A 260 -6.56 22.71 -3.77
N LEU A 261 -5.88 21.56 -3.90
CA LEU A 261 -6.51 20.33 -4.39
C LEU A 261 -7.71 19.92 -3.54
N ARG A 262 -7.55 19.85 -2.21
CA ARG A 262 -8.65 19.47 -1.30
C ARG A 262 -9.87 20.39 -1.47
N ARG A 263 -9.66 21.68 -1.72
CA ARG A 263 -10.72 22.65 -1.98
C ARG A 263 -11.44 22.37 -3.29
N LYS A 264 -10.70 22.19 -4.39
CA LYS A 264 -11.24 21.83 -5.70
C LYS A 264 -12.02 20.51 -5.65
N CYS A 265 -11.50 19.50 -4.97
CA CYS A 265 -12.24 18.24 -4.76
C CYS A 265 -13.61 18.48 -4.10
N ARG A 266 -13.69 19.35 -3.07
CA ARG A 266 -14.95 19.71 -2.42
C ARG A 266 -15.90 20.48 -3.35
N GLU A 267 -15.37 21.43 -4.12
CA GLU A 267 -16.13 22.21 -5.10
C GLU A 267 -16.77 21.32 -6.18
N HIS A 268 -16.06 20.27 -6.60
CA HIS A 268 -16.51 19.31 -7.62
C HIS A 268 -17.13 18.02 -7.03
N HIS A 269 -17.43 17.98 -5.73
CA HIS A 269 -18.03 16.83 -5.04
C HIS A 269 -17.32 15.49 -5.31
N THR A 270 -16.00 15.50 -5.39
CA THR A 270 -15.17 14.32 -5.65
C THR A 270 -14.13 14.09 -4.55
N THR A 271 -13.42 12.98 -4.61
CA THR A 271 -12.36 12.63 -3.65
C THR A 271 -10.98 12.89 -4.23
N VAL A 272 -10.00 13.08 -3.36
CA VAL A 272 -8.59 13.23 -3.76
C VAL A 272 -8.11 11.98 -4.52
N THR A 273 -8.51 10.78 -4.12
CA THR A 273 -8.14 9.52 -4.80
C THR A 273 -8.59 9.50 -6.26
N VAL A 274 -9.86 9.82 -6.54
CA VAL A 274 -10.38 9.89 -7.93
C VAL A 274 -9.58 10.87 -8.77
N VAL A 275 -9.23 12.02 -8.20
CA VAL A 275 -8.47 13.06 -8.92
C VAL A 275 -7.02 12.63 -9.16
N VAL A 276 -6.36 12.03 -8.18
CA VAL A 276 -4.99 11.52 -8.33
C VAL A 276 -4.92 10.36 -9.32
N ASP A 277 -5.91 9.46 -9.31
CA ASP A 277 -5.98 8.36 -10.29
C ASP A 277 -6.21 8.89 -11.71
N ALA A 278 -7.01 9.95 -11.88
CA ALA A 278 -7.17 10.64 -13.16
C ALA A 278 -5.85 11.28 -13.63
N ILE A 279 -5.16 12.03 -12.77
CA ILE A 279 -3.85 12.60 -13.07
C ILE A 279 -2.86 11.51 -13.45
N PHE A 280 -2.85 10.39 -12.72
CA PHE A 280 -1.95 9.27 -12.99
C PHE A 280 -2.23 8.63 -14.34
N ALA A 281 -3.50 8.43 -14.71
CA ALA A 281 -3.88 7.91 -16.03
C ALA A 281 -3.40 8.82 -17.18
N LEU A 282 -3.55 10.14 -17.03
CA LEU A 282 -3.06 11.12 -18.00
C LEU A 282 -1.53 11.13 -18.06
N ALA A 283 -0.87 11.17 -16.91
CA ALA A 283 0.58 11.23 -16.80
C ALA A 283 1.26 9.97 -17.34
N HIS A 284 0.70 8.80 -17.03
CA HIS A 284 1.14 7.52 -17.57
C HIS A 284 1.05 7.50 -19.10
N THR A 285 -0.13 7.81 -19.64
CA THR A 285 -0.36 7.77 -21.09
C THR A 285 0.53 8.76 -21.84
N GLU A 286 0.67 9.99 -21.32
CA GLU A 286 1.58 10.99 -21.88
C GLU A 286 3.04 10.51 -21.85
N THR A 287 3.49 9.95 -20.74
CA THR A 287 4.87 9.48 -20.58
C THR A 287 5.19 8.36 -21.56
N VAL A 288 4.27 7.40 -21.71
CA VAL A 288 4.40 6.32 -22.69
C VAL A 288 4.55 6.88 -24.11
N LEU A 289 3.70 7.83 -24.50
CA LEU A 289 3.76 8.44 -25.83
C LEU A 289 5.05 9.26 -26.05
N ALA A 290 5.49 10.00 -25.03
CA ALA A 290 6.72 10.77 -25.07
C ALA A 290 7.95 9.84 -25.19
N ASN A 291 7.99 8.75 -24.44
CA ASN A 291 9.05 7.75 -24.51
C ASN A 291 9.08 7.10 -25.89
N ALA A 292 7.92 6.71 -26.41
CA ALA A 292 7.81 6.14 -27.74
C ALA A 292 8.31 7.11 -28.82
N ALA A 293 8.02 8.40 -28.70
CA ALA A 293 8.49 9.42 -29.64
C ALA A 293 10.01 9.58 -29.64
N VAL A 294 10.66 9.44 -28.47
CA VAL A 294 12.13 9.45 -28.33
C VAL A 294 12.78 8.19 -28.89
N ILE A 295 12.20 7.01 -28.62
CA ILE A 295 12.73 5.73 -29.11
C ILE A 295 12.57 5.61 -30.63
N GLY A 296 11.42 6.04 -31.16
CA GLY A 296 11.14 6.05 -32.60
C GLY A 296 10.91 4.66 -33.21
N GLY A 297 11.00 4.59 -34.54
CA GLY A 297 10.93 3.34 -35.31
C GLY A 297 9.68 2.49 -35.06
N ALA A 298 9.87 1.17 -35.01
CA ALA A 298 8.81 0.19 -34.80
C ALA A 298 8.12 0.36 -33.44
N HIS A 299 8.87 0.70 -32.40
CA HIS A 299 8.31 0.90 -31.06
C HIS A 299 7.32 2.08 -31.02
N TYR A 300 7.65 3.19 -31.69
CA TYR A 300 6.70 4.29 -31.86
C TYR A 300 5.44 3.84 -32.58
N ALA A 301 5.56 3.17 -33.72
CA ALA A 301 4.42 2.70 -34.51
C ALA A 301 3.49 1.78 -33.69
N SER A 302 4.03 0.78 -33.00
CA SER A 302 3.26 -0.14 -32.16
C SER A 302 2.60 0.56 -30.97
N THR A 303 3.27 1.55 -30.36
CA THR A 303 2.68 2.32 -29.26
C THR A 303 1.53 3.20 -29.73
N ILE A 304 1.65 3.85 -30.89
CA ILE A 304 0.58 4.64 -31.50
C ILE A 304 -0.60 3.76 -31.90
N GLU A 305 -0.34 2.56 -32.42
CA GLU A 305 -1.37 1.57 -32.72
C GLU A 305 -2.14 1.18 -31.45
N ALA A 306 -1.44 0.81 -30.36
CA ALA A 306 -2.06 0.49 -29.08
C ALA A 306 -2.89 1.67 -28.54
N TYR A 307 -2.34 2.89 -28.58
CA TYR A 307 -3.02 4.12 -28.15
C TYR A 307 -4.30 4.42 -28.94
N THR A 308 -4.26 4.20 -30.26
CA THR A 308 -5.38 4.50 -31.16
C THR A 308 -6.47 3.44 -31.07
N LYS A 309 -6.10 2.16 -30.94
CA LYS A 309 -7.04 1.02 -30.90
C LYS A 309 -7.63 0.78 -29.52
N ALA A 310 -6.97 1.23 -28.45
CA ALA A 310 -7.48 1.05 -27.10
C ALA A 310 -8.80 1.81 -26.89
N THR A 311 -9.79 1.11 -26.34
CA THR A 311 -11.06 1.68 -25.87
C THR A 311 -10.95 2.15 -24.43
N HIS A 312 -10.06 1.53 -23.64
CA HIS A 312 -9.92 1.79 -22.20
C HIS A 312 -8.48 1.96 -21.76
N TRP A 313 -8.25 2.91 -20.86
CA TRP A 313 -7.09 2.86 -19.98
C TRP A 313 -7.45 1.96 -18.80
N PHE A 314 -6.51 1.11 -18.41
CA PHE A 314 -6.76 0.02 -17.49
C PHE A 314 -5.76 0.06 -16.33
N MET A 315 -6.29 -0.05 -15.12
CA MET A 315 -5.54 -0.28 -13.90
C MET A 315 -6.03 -1.62 -13.33
N PRO A 316 -5.18 -2.65 -13.21
CA PRO A 316 -5.61 -3.99 -12.84
C PRO A 316 -5.97 -4.07 -11.36
N LEU A 317 -5.45 -3.13 -10.57
CA LEU A 317 -5.60 -3.09 -9.14
C LEU A 317 -5.75 -1.66 -8.65
N SER A 318 -6.96 -1.36 -8.20
CA SER A 318 -7.33 -0.31 -7.27
C SER A 318 -7.84 -0.96 -5.99
N CYS A 319 -7.85 -0.22 -4.90
CA CYS A 319 -8.05 -0.77 -3.56
C CYS A 319 -9.21 -0.08 -2.83
N LYS A 320 -9.95 -0.86 -2.05
CA LYS A 320 -10.89 -0.36 -1.03
C LYS A 320 -10.60 -1.08 0.28
N ASP A 321 -10.47 -0.32 1.37
CA ASP A 321 -10.45 -0.90 2.71
C ASP A 321 -11.85 -1.44 3.08
N GLN A 322 -11.92 -2.71 3.46
CA GLN A 322 -13.17 -3.40 3.80
C GLN A 322 -13.43 -3.47 5.30
N ARG A 323 -12.48 -3.06 6.14
CA ARG A 323 -12.60 -3.16 7.61
C ARG A 323 -13.86 -2.50 8.14
N SER A 324 -14.19 -1.31 7.67
CA SER A 324 -15.41 -0.61 8.08
C SER A 324 -16.71 -1.36 7.75
N SER A 325 -16.65 -2.30 6.80
CA SER A 325 -17.77 -3.14 6.38
C SER A 325 -17.92 -4.41 7.22
N TRP A 326 -16.98 -4.73 8.12
CA TRP A 326 -17.00 -5.96 8.93
C TRP A 326 -17.52 -5.67 10.35
N PRO A 327 -18.72 -6.19 10.71
CA PRO A 327 -19.36 -5.81 11.98
C PRO A 327 -18.55 -6.14 13.23
N SER A 328 -17.74 -7.20 13.21
CA SER A 328 -17.02 -7.69 14.38
C SER A 328 -15.49 -7.60 14.26
N SER A 329 -14.97 -6.81 13.31
CA SER A 329 -13.54 -6.78 13.03
C SER A 329 -13.07 -5.50 12.33
N SER A 330 -13.72 -4.38 12.62
CA SER A 330 -13.50 -3.10 11.93
C SER A 330 -12.31 -2.28 12.42
N SER A 331 -11.75 -2.62 13.59
CA SER A 331 -10.64 -1.90 14.22
C SER A 331 -9.75 -2.85 15.01
N ILE A 332 -8.49 -2.47 15.21
CA ILE A 332 -7.54 -3.14 16.13
C ILE A 332 -8.02 -3.10 17.59
N ASP A 333 -8.92 -2.17 17.93
CA ASP A 333 -9.48 -2.01 19.29
C ASP A 333 -10.67 -2.92 19.55
N HIS A 334 -11.18 -3.59 18.51
CA HIS A 334 -12.28 -4.53 18.69
C HIS A 334 -11.79 -5.73 19.51
N PRO A 335 -12.61 -6.30 20.43
CA PRO A 335 -12.20 -7.46 21.23
C PRO A 335 -11.77 -8.70 20.41
N LYS A 336 -12.26 -8.80 19.17
CA LYS A 336 -11.88 -9.84 18.20
C LYS A 336 -10.75 -9.42 17.23
N GLY A 337 -10.17 -8.25 17.43
CA GLY A 337 -9.17 -7.66 16.56
C GLY A 337 -9.65 -7.39 15.13
N THR A 338 -8.70 -7.17 14.23
CA THR A 338 -8.90 -7.00 12.79
C THR A 338 -7.77 -7.67 12.02
N THR A 339 -8.03 -8.07 10.78
CA THR A 339 -6.96 -8.58 9.90
C THR A 339 -6.03 -7.43 9.50
N LEU A 340 -4.73 -7.74 9.47
CA LEU A 340 -3.72 -6.79 9.01
C LEU A 340 -3.83 -6.52 7.50
N PHE A 341 -4.41 -7.44 6.75
CA PHE A 341 -4.72 -7.28 5.33
C PHE A 341 -6.23 -7.30 5.11
N GLY A 342 -6.82 -6.13 4.87
CA GLY A 342 -8.26 -5.95 4.70
C GLY A 342 -8.66 -5.16 3.47
N VAL A 343 -7.89 -5.32 2.41
CA VAL A 343 -8.10 -4.63 1.13
C VAL A 343 -8.89 -5.50 0.17
N ASP A 344 -9.89 -4.89 -0.46
CA ASP A 344 -10.53 -5.37 -1.67
C ASP A 344 -9.81 -4.79 -2.89
N GLY A 345 -9.13 -5.65 -3.63
CA GLY A 345 -8.55 -5.33 -4.94
C GLY A 345 -9.57 -5.51 -6.06
N TYR A 346 -9.77 -4.47 -6.87
CA TYR A 346 -10.63 -4.45 -8.07
C TYR A 346 -9.99 -3.63 -9.18
N PHE A 347 -10.32 -3.90 -10.44
CA PHE A 347 -9.78 -3.14 -11.56
C PHE A 347 -10.53 -1.81 -11.78
N LEU A 348 -9.85 -0.84 -12.39
CA LEU A 348 -10.45 0.39 -12.92
C LEU A 348 -10.30 0.43 -14.43
N GLN A 349 -11.37 0.86 -15.09
CA GLN A 349 -11.44 1.03 -16.55
C GLN A 349 -12.01 2.40 -16.83
N THR A 350 -11.22 3.26 -17.47
CA THR A 350 -11.68 4.59 -17.90
C THR A 350 -11.53 4.72 -19.41
N LYS A 351 -12.38 5.52 -20.04
CA LYS A 351 -12.45 5.61 -21.50
C LYS A 351 -11.22 6.30 -22.06
N MET A 352 -10.57 5.66 -23.04
CA MET A 352 -9.43 6.26 -23.72
C MET A 352 -9.82 7.54 -24.44
N ASP A 353 -11.02 7.65 -25.02
CA ASP A 353 -11.44 8.84 -25.77
C ASP A 353 -11.30 10.13 -24.95
N THR A 354 -11.64 10.10 -23.66
CA THR A 354 -11.51 11.24 -22.75
C THR A 354 -10.04 11.52 -22.43
N ILE A 355 -9.23 10.49 -22.20
CA ILE A 355 -7.78 10.62 -22.02
C ILE A 355 -7.11 11.20 -23.27
N ARG A 356 -7.44 10.73 -24.47
CA ARG A 356 -6.86 11.21 -25.74
C ARG A 356 -7.18 12.69 -25.96
N LYS A 357 -8.42 13.09 -25.68
CA LYS A 357 -8.85 14.51 -25.75
C LYS A 357 -8.14 15.37 -24.71
N ALA A 358 -8.01 14.88 -23.48
CA ALA A 358 -7.32 15.59 -22.40
C ALA A 358 -5.84 15.82 -22.73
N ILE A 359 -5.14 14.79 -23.20
CA ILE A 359 -3.71 14.86 -23.53
C ILE A 359 -3.45 15.67 -24.80
N GLY A 360 -4.33 15.56 -25.80
CA GLY A 360 -4.23 16.28 -27.07
C GLY A 360 -2.95 15.94 -27.85
N PHE A 361 -2.55 14.66 -27.86
CA PHE A 361 -1.34 14.22 -28.56
C PHE A 361 -1.50 14.26 -30.09
N SER A 362 -0.57 14.91 -30.78
CA SER A 362 -0.47 14.93 -32.24
C SER A 362 0.56 13.91 -32.72
N VAL A 363 0.11 12.87 -33.44
CA VAL A 363 0.98 11.81 -33.98
C VAL A 363 2.03 12.38 -34.95
N ASP A 364 1.63 13.33 -35.82
CA ASP A 364 2.52 13.91 -36.83
C ASP A 364 3.58 14.83 -36.22
N LYS A 365 3.16 15.67 -35.27
CA LYS A 365 4.05 16.66 -34.61
C LYS A 365 4.80 16.09 -33.42
N LYS A 366 4.41 14.91 -32.94
CA LYS A 366 4.91 14.29 -31.70
C LYS A 366 4.84 15.24 -30.50
N SER A 367 3.75 16.00 -30.42
CA SER A 367 3.59 17.10 -29.47
C SER A 367 2.27 16.98 -28.70
N PHE A 368 2.24 17.53 -27.49
CA PHE A 368 1.07 17.53 -26.60
C PHE A 368 0.39 18.89 -26.60
N LYS A 369 -0.95 18.90 -26.58
CA LYS A 369 -1.77 20.08 -26.32
C LYS A 369 -2.74 19.74 -25.18
N PRO A 370 -2.28 19.81 -23.92
CA PRO A 370 -3.09 19.42 -22.78
C PRO A 370 -4.34 20.29 -22.68
N CYS A 371 -5.42 19.70 -22.15
CA CYS A 371 -6.67 20.38 -21.87
C CYS A 371 -6.54 21.46 -20.78
N ASP A 372 -7.57 22.29 -20.65
CA ASP A 372 -7.69 23.29 -19.59
C ASP A 372 -8.38 22.71 -18.33
N ASP A 373 -8.44 23.55 -17.28
CA ASP A 373 -9.09 23.24 -16.00
C ASP A 373 -10.57 22.85 -16.19
N GLU A 374 -11.27 23.54 -17.09
CA GLU A 374 -12.69 23.31 -17.35
C GLU A 374 -12.95 21.92 -17.91
N PHE A 375 -12.20 21.49 -18.93
CA PHE A 375 -12.33 20.15 -19.48
C PHE A 375 -11.88 19.07 -18.49
N PHE A 376 -10.82 19.32 -17.73
CA PHE A 376 -10.34 18.36 -16.74
C PHE A 376 -11.42 18.05 -15.68
N TRP A 377 -11.96 19.08 -15.02
CA TRP A 377 -12.99 18.89 -14.00
C TRP A 377 -14.36 18.56 -14.59
N GLY A 378 -14.67 19.01 -15.80
CA GLY A 378 -15.96 18.81 -16.46
C GLY A 378 -16.10 17.50 -17.23
N SER A 379 -15.00 16.81 -17.57
CA SER A 379 -15.03 15.57 -18.36
C SER A 379 -14.12 14.48 -17.82
N VAL A 380 -12.85 14.77 -17.53
CA VAL A 380 -11.91 13.75 -17.06
C VAL A 380 -12.32 13.21 -15.68
N ILE A 381 -12.63 14.11 -14.73
CA ILE A 381 -13.01 13.72 -13.37
C ILE A 381 -14.32 12.93 -13.33
N PRO A 382 -15.42 13.35 -14.00
CA PRO A 382 -16.63 12.55 -14.07
C PRO A 382 -16.40 11.15 -14.64
N ASP A 383 -15.61 11.00 -15.70
CA ASP A 383 -15.31 9.69 -16.28
C ASP A 383 -14.49 8.80 -15.34
N MET A 384 -13.51 9.36 -14.63
CA MET A 384 -12.77 8.60 -13.61
C MET A 384 -13.67 8.25 -12.41
N ALA A 385 -14.53 9.17 -11.96
CA ALA A 385 -15.49 8.91 -10.90
C ALA A 385 -16.46 7.78 -11.28
N ALA A 386 -16.94 7.76 -12.53
CA ALA A 386 -17.76 6.68 -13.07
C ALA A 386 -16.99 5.35 -13.09
N ALA A 387 -15.72 5.36 -13.48
CA ALA A 387 -14.84 4.18 -13.42
C ALA A 387 -14.70 3.64 -11.99
N HIS A 388 -14.58 4.50 -10.97
CA HIS A 388 -14.59 4.07 -9.58
C HIS A 388 -15.96 3.56 -9.11
N ALA A 389 -17.06 4.08 -9.64
CA ALA A 389 -18.41 3.68 -9.24
C ALA A 389 -18.86 2.37 -9.91
N ALA A 390 -18.30 2.02 -11.07
CA ALA A 390 -18.73 0.87 -11.87
C ALA A 390 -18.53 -0.50 -11.20
N PRO A 391 -17.39 -0.80 -10.54
CA PRO A 391 -17.23 -2.07 -9.83
C PRO A 391 -18.22 -2.19 -8.68
N ARG A 392 -18.88 -3.35 -8.55
CA ARG A 392 -19.65 -3.68 -7.35
C ARG A 392 -18.72 -3.82 -6.14
N LYS A 393 -18.98 -3.05 -5.09
CA LYS A 393 -18.17 -2.98 -3.86
C LYS A 393 -18.91 -3.48 -2.61
N ASP A 394 -20.02 -4.20 -2.82
CA ASP A 394 -20.74 -4.92 -1.78
C ASP A 394 -19.94 -6.15 -1.30
N LEU A 395 -20.33 -6.70 -0.14
CA LEU A 395 -19.61 -7.84 0.48
C LEU A 395 -19.64 -9.10 -0.38
N ALA A 396 -20.70 -9.33 -1.15
CA ALA A 396 -20.77 -10.50 -2.05
C ALA A 396 -19.76 -10.37 -3.19
N ALA A 397 -19.67 -9.19 -3.81
CA ALA A 397 -18.68 -8.91 -4.84
C ALA A 397 -17.24 -9.00 -4.30
N TYR A 398 -17.01 -8.58 -3.06
CA TYR A 398 -15.73 -8.78 -2.39
C TYR A 398 -15.39 -10.27 -2.21
N VAL A 399 -16.29 -11.07 -1.64
CA VAL A 399 -16.08 -12.52 -1.45
C VAL A 399 -15.83 -13.24 -2.78
N GLN A 400 -16.57 -12.85 -3.83
CA GLN A 400 -16.37 -13.38 -5.18
C GLN A 400 -14.94 -13.09 -5.69
N ARG A 401 -14.50 -11.83 -5.61
CA ARG A 401 -13.12 -11.47 -6.01
C ARG A 401 -12.06 -12.14 -5.14
N GLU A 402 -12.33 -12.42 -3.87
CA GLU A 402 -11.41 -13.19 -3.04
C GLU A 402 -11.29 -14.64 -3.52
N ARG A 403 -12.40 -15.26 -3.97
CA ARG A 403 -12.37 -16.61 -4.58
C ARG A 403 -11.61 -16.63 -5.90
N GLU A 404 -11.81 -15.63 -6.76
CA GLU A 404 -11.09 -15.48 -8.02
C GLU A 404 -9.57 -15.37 -7.77
N LYS A 405 -9.16 -14.52 -6.84
CA LYS A 405 -7.74 -14.38 -6.46
C LYS A 405 -7.16 -15.66 -5.86
N GLN A 406 -7.95 -16.40 -5.07
CA GLN A 406 -7.52 -17.69 -4.54
C GLN A 406 -7.26 -18.72 -5.64
N ALA A 407 -8.08 -18.73 -6.71
CA ALA A 407 -7.86 -19.60 -7.86
C ALA A 407 -6.59 -19.22 -8.65
N ILE A 408 -6.26 -17.92 -8.71
CA ILE A 408 -5.02 -17.44 -9.34
C ILE A 408 -3.78 -18.00 -8.62
N CYS A 409 -3.77 -18.12 -7.29
CA CYS A 409 -2.61 -18.65 -6.55
C CYS A 409 -2.12 -20.02 -7.08
N GLN A 410 -3.03 -20.90 -7.50
CA GLN A 410 -2.71 -22.25 -8.00
C GLN A 410 -2.15 -22.27 -9.42
N SER A 411 -2.43 -21.22 -10.19
CA SER A 411 -2.04 -21.08 -11.60
C SER A 411 -1.11 -19.88 -11.81
N PHE A 412 -0.53 -19.37 -10.73
CA PHE A 412 0.20 -18.13 -10.75
C PHE A 412 1.44 -18.25 -11.64
N HIS A 413 1.59 -17.31 -12.57
CA HIS A 413 2.77 -17.17 -13.39
C HIS A 413 3.35 -15.76 -13.21
N PRO A 414 4.62 -15.61 -12.80
CA PRO A 414 5.23 -14.29 -12.54
C PRO A 414 5.17 -13.32 -13.71
N SER A 415 5.16 -13.83 -14.95
CA SER A 415 5.05 -12.98 -16.14
C SER A 415 3.77 -12.15 -16.19
N LEU A 416 2.70 -12.54 -15.48
CA LEU A 416 1.46 -11.76 -15.41
C LEU A 416 1.67 -10.38 -14.74
N MET A 417 2.75 -10.21 -13.98
CA MET A 417 3.13 -8.95 -13.36
C MET A 417 4.19 -8.17 -14.16
N MET A 418 4.61 -8.71 -15.30
CA MET A 418 5.62 -8.10 -16.18
C MET A 418 5.00 -7.17 -17.24
N ASP A 419 3.68 -7.13 -17.33
CA ASP A 419 2.98 -6.15 -18.15
C ASP A 419 3.15 -4.75 -17.54
N ARG A 420 3.47 -3.75 -18.36
CA ARG A 420 3.59 -2.33 -17.94
C ARG A 420 2.21 -1.73 -17.67
N VAL A 421 1.53 -2.24 -16.65
CA VAL A 421 0.21 -1.75 -16.24
C VAL A 421 0.34 -0.95 -14.95
N PRO A 422 -0.21 0.27 -14.90
CA PRO A 422 -0.19 1.07 -13.69
C PRO A 422 -0.98 0.39 -12.57
N ILE A 423 -0.43 0.38 -11.36
CA ILE A 423 -1.13 0.04 -10.11
C ILE A 423 -1.18 1.30 -9.26
N ALA A 424 -2.34 1.61 -8.70
CA ALA A 424 -2.47 2.70 -7.75
C ALA A 424 -3.22 2.22 -6.51
N SER A 425 -2.74 2.66 -5.35
CA SER A 425 -3.43 2.49 -4.09
C SER A 425 -3.31 3.76 -3.28
N SER A 426 -4.24 3.95 -2.35
CA SER A 426 -4.28 5.12 -1.48
C SER A 426 -4.59 4.68 -0.06
N ILE A 427 -3.73 5.07 0.88
CA ILE A 427 -3.98 4.88 2.31
C ILE A 427 -5.16 5.76 2.76
N GLY A 428 -5.38 6.89 2.06
CA GLY A 428 -6.43 7.86 2.32
C GLY A 428 -5.93 9.06 3.12
N TYR A 429 -6.87 9.86 3.60
CA TYR A 429 -6.58 11.05 4.39
C TYR A 429 -6.26 10.66 5.84
N ILE A 430 -4.97 10.61 6.19
CA ILE A 430 -4.45 10.17 7.50
C ILE A 430 -5.16 10.85 8.69
N GLU A 431 -5.30 12.18 8.67
CA GLU A 431 -5.98 12.91 9.75
C GLU A 431 -7.49 12.57 9.81
N GLY A 432 -8.13 12.39 8.65
CA GLY A 432 -9.52 11.96 8.57
C GLY A 432 -9.75 10.52 9.05
N LEU A 433 -8.69 9.71 9.11
CA LEU A 433 -8.69 8.40 9.74
C LEU A 433 -8.39 8.47 11.25
N GLY A 434 -8.19 9.66 11.82
CA GLY A 434 -7.83 9.85 13.22
C GLY A 434 -6.37 9.53 13.55
N LEU A 435 -5.57 9.12 12.56
CA LEU A 435 -4.19 8.69 12.76
C LEU A 435 -3.26 9.89 12.95
N PHE A 436 -2.36 9.77 13.92
CA PHE A 436 -1.37 10.79 14.30
C PHE A 436 -1.98 12.15 14.70
N THR A 437 -3.31 12.24 14.85
CA THR A 437 -4.02 13.51 15.12
C THR A 437 -3.61 14.15 16.44
N LYS A 438 -3.25 13.35 17.46
CA LYS A 438 -2.68 13.86 18.73
C LYS A 438 -1.38 14.67 18.55
N TYR A 439 -0.70 14.51 17.42
CA TYR A 439 0.55 15.19 17.09
C TYR A 439 0.39 16.33 16.06
N THR A 440 -0.85 16.67 15.70
CA THR A 440 -1.15 17.76 14.74
C THR A 440 -1.33 19.13 15.42
N SER A 441 -1.54 19.16 16.73
CA SER A 441 -1.79 20.40 17.49
C SER A 441 -0.50 21.08 17.94
N SER A 442 -0.49 22.42 17.93
CA SER A 442 0.61 23.26 18.46
C SER A 442 0.88 23.08 19.97
N SER A 443 0.07 22.29 20.68
CA SER A 443 0.24 21.96 22.10
C SER A 443 1.07 20.68 22.34
N SER A 444 1.31 19.86 21.32
CA SER A 444 2.28 18.76 21.39
C SER A 444 3.66 19.32 21.07
N THR A 445 4.47 19.59 22.09
CA THR A 445 5.82 20.17 21.94
C THR A 445 6.83 19.26 21.25
N PHE A 446 6.50 17.99 20.99
CA PHE A 446 7.49 16.96 20.68
C PHE A 446 7.28 16.20 19.36
N VAL A 447 6.10 16.28 18.73
CA VAL A 447 5.84 15.62 17.43
C VAL A 447 4.96 16.53 16.56
N LYS A 448 5.35 16.68 15.28
CA LYS A 448 4.62 17.46 14.27
C LYS A 448 4.34 16.58 13.04
N PHE A 449 3.06 16.42 12.71
CA PHE A 449 2.62 15.87 11.43
C PHE A 449 2.54 16.99 10.38
N ASP A 450 3.05 16.78 9.16
CA ASP A 450 3.12 17.83 8.13
C ASP A 450 1.94 17.85 7.14
N GLY A 451 1.06 16.84 7.17
CA GLY A 451 -0.23 16.87 6.46
C GLY A 451 -0.18 16.84 4.93
N LYS A 452 1.01 16.66 4.34
CA LYS A 452 1.25 16.78 2.90
C LYS A 452 0.67 15.62 2.10
N LEU A 453 0.29 15.91 0.85
CA LEU A 453 0.00 14.86 -0.12
C LEU A 453 1.33 14.29 -0.65
N ASN A 454 1.49 12.99 -0.48
CA ASN A 454 2.64 12.23 -0.96
C ASN A 454 2.17 11.20 -1.98
N CYS A 455 2.83 11.12 -3.13
CA CYS A 455 2.63 10.08 -4.13
C CYS A 455 3.95 9.32 -4.35
N SER A 456 3.97 8.04 -4.03
CA SER A 456 5.11 7.15 -4.31
C SER A 456 4.89 6.44 -5.63
N LEU A 457 5.86 6.54 -6.54
CA LEU A 457 5.85 5.90 -7.85
C LEU A 457 6.88 4.79 -7.86
N LEU A 458 6.42 3.55 -7.97
CA LEU A 458 7.27 2.37 -8.01
C LEU A 458 7.16 1.72 -9.37
N ALA A 459 8.28 1.30 -9.92
CA ALA A 459 8.31 0.56 -11.17
C ALA A 459 9.44 -0.46 -11.18
N ALA A 460 9.19 -1.65 -11.74
CA ALA A 460 10.23 -2.63 -12.00
C ALA A 460 11.29 -2.01 -12.91
N ALA A 461 12.54 -1.98 -12.45
CA ALA A 461 13.65 -1.36 -13.15
C ALA A 461 14.04 -2.12 -14.42
N GLU A 462 13.63 -3.39 -14.55
CA GLU A 462 13.70 -4.18 -15.78
C GLU A 462 12.94 -3.54 -16.93
N TRP A 463 11.84 -2.86 -16.64
CA TRP A 463 10.98 -2.25 -17.65
C TRP A 463 10.98 -0.74 -17.59
N ASN A 464 11.63 -0.10 -16.62
CA ASN A 464 11.59 1.35 -16.50
C ASN A 464 13.00 1.87 -16.20
N SER A 465 13.51 2.72 -17.08
CA SER A 465 14.74 3.45 -16.82
C SER A 465 14.50 4.60 -15.84
N PRO A 466 15.53 5.06 -15.10
CA PRO A 466 15.43 6.27 -14.28
C PRO A 466 14.86 7.47 -15.06
N SER A 467 15.23 7.62 -16.33
CA SER A 467 14.73 8.71 -17.18
C SER A 467 13.24 8.61 -17.51
N GLU A 468 12.68 7.40 -17.60
CA GLU A 468 11.24 7.20 -17.77
C GLU A 468 10.51 7.55 -16.47
N MET A 469 11.10 7.20 -15.32
CA MET A 469 10.56 7.55 -14.00
C MET A 469 10.60 9.06 -13.73
N ASP A 470 11.64 9.76 -14.19
CA ASP A 470 11.72 11.22 -14.10
C ASP A 470 10.65 11.89 -14.99
N ARG A 471 10.35 11.32 -16.16
CA ARG A 471 9.29 11.81 -17.06
C ARG A 471 7.90 11.62 -16.48
N ILE A 472 7.60 10.47 -15.88
CA ILE A 472 6.30 10.26 -15.23
C ILE A 472 6.14 11.18 -14.02
N GLU A 473 7.17 11.39 -13.20
CA GLU A 473 7.14 12.39 -12.13
C GLU A 473 6.87 13.80 -12.68
N SER A 474 7.62 14.21 -13.71
CA SER A 474 7.43 15.52 -14.35
C SER A 474 6.02 15.67 -14.91
N SER A 475 5.48 14.62 -15.53
CA SER A 475 4.13 14.61 -16.10
C SER A 475 3.07 14.68 -15.01
N LEU A 476 3.23 13.94 -13.91
CA LEU A 476 2.36 14.00 -12.73
C LEU A 476 2.33 15.40 -12.12
N ARG A 477 3.49 16.04 -11.90
CA ARG A 477 3.57 17.41 -11.40
C ARG A 477 2.89 18.41 -12.34
N LYS A 478 3.09 18.26 -13.65
CA LYS A 478 2.45 19.09 -14.67
C LYS A 478 0.92 18.97 -14.62
N TRP A 479 0.39 17.75 -14.63
CA TRP A 479 -1.05 17.51 -14.54
C TRP A 479 -1.64 17.98 -13.22
N PHE A 480 -0.87 17.85 -12.14
CA PHE A 480 -1.24 18.42 -10.84
C PHE A 480 -1.38 19.94 -10.92
N ASP A 481 -0.37 20.65 -11.43
CA ASP A 481 -0.40 22.12 -11.51
C ASP A 481 -1.55 22.62 -12.41
N ILE A 482 -1.84 21.92 -13.52
CA ILE A 482 -2.99 22.21 -14.40
C ILE A 482 -4.30 22.17 -13.61
N MET A 483 -4.56 21.08 -12.86
CA MET A 483 -5.84 20.90 -12.16
C MET A 483 -6.03 21.83 -10.96
N VAL A 484 -4.96 22.26 -10.29
CA VAL A 484 -5.06 23.20 -9.16
C VAL A 484 -5.09 24.65 -9.63
N GLY A 485 -4.96 24.90 -10.93
CA GLY A 485 -4.98 26.23 -11.52
C GLY A 485 -3.76 27.08 -11.16
N ILE A 486 -2.66 26.46 -10.72
CA ILE A 486 -1.40 27.16 -10.47
C ILE A 486 -0.72 27.30 -11.82
N LYS A 487 -0.75 28.51 -12.40
CA LYS A 487 0.06 28.82 -13.58
C LYS A 487 1.51 28.52 -13.22
N GLN A 488 2.16 27.65 -14.00
CA GLN A 488 3.60 27.41 -13.88
C GLN A 488 4.30 28.78 -13.92
N LEU A 489 4.97 29.14 -12.84
CA LEU A 489 5.91 30.24 -12.87
C LEU A 489 7.03 29.83 -13.86
N PRO A 490 7.41 30.71 -14.79
CA PRO A 490 8.31 30.39 -15.90
C PRO A 490 9.68 29.88 -15.45
#